data_AF-A0A7K5ZQ41-F1
#
_entry.id   AF-A0A7K5ZQ41-F1
#
_cell.length_a   1.000
_cell.length_b   1.000
_cell.length_c   1.000
_cell.angle_alpha   90.00
_cell.angle_beta   90.00
_cell.angle_gamma   90.00
#
_symmetry.space_group_name_H-M   'P 1'
#
loop_
_entity.id
_entity.type
_entity.pdbx_description
1 polymer ?
#
loop_
_entity_poly.entity_id
_entity_poly.type
_entity_poly.pdbx_seq_one_letter_code
_entity_poly.pdbx_strand_id
1 'polypeptide(L)'
;MDGPWVGTWRPHPRRGPILAEFSTPGPKYWIPGTTGHVSHDPTRDKAPAYTFRGTKGLVAESCSPGPRYYIHPSITKIGKHVPPTALVTGRPKTKSEVTPGPSDYSTEKADKHVYSTAPLHSMVFRHKLTDALQTPGPGTYTLPRLLGPNTAYTHANPCYSMRWKSMYNSCFQDLAKTPGPAAFSKVELDVYKKRAPKYTM
;
A
#
# COMPACT_ATOMS: atom_id res chain seq x y z
N MET A 1 -28.68 20.25 74.97
CA MET A 1 -27.93 19.24 74.22
C MET A 1 -26.73 19.93 73.61
N ASP A 2 -25.58 19.79 74.26
CA ASP A 2 -24.35 20.49 73.89
C ASP A 2 -23.65 19.76 72.74
N GLY A 3 -23.50 20.44 71.60
CA GLY A 3 -22.88 19.90 70.39
C GLY A 3 -21.38 19.61 70.55
N PRO A 4 -20.80 18.76 69.68
CA PRO A 4 -19.41 18.32 69.78
C PRO A 4 -18.41 19.47 69.58
N TRP A 5 -17.45 19.55 70.49
CA TRP A 5 -16.37 20.54 70.49
C TRP A 5 -15.27 20.19 69.47
N VAL A 6 -14.68 21.20 68.82
CA VAL A 6 -13.49 21.07 67.97
C VAL A 6 -12.47 22.13 68.38
N GLY A 7 -11.60 21.83 69.35
CA GLY A 7 -10.57 22.75 69.85
C GLY A 7 -11.12 23.99 70.58
N THR A 8 -10.33 25.05 70.78
CA THR A 8 -10.70 26.28 71.54
C THR A 8 -11.78 27.16 70.91
N TRP A 9 -12.28 26.81 69.72
CA TRP A 9 -13.26 27.59 68.99
C TRP A 9 -14.61 26.88 68.97
N ARG A 10 -15.65 27.58 69.40
CA ARG A 10 -17.02 27.06 69.34
C ARG A 10 -17.64 27.46 68.00
N PRO A 11 -18.03 26.50 67.14
CA PRO A 11 -18.76 26.82 65.92
C PRO A 11 -20.07 27.51 66.30
N HIS A 12 -20.30 28.71 65.76
CA HIS A 12 -21.52 29.45 66.02
C HIS A 12 -22.72 28.64 65.49
N PRO A 13 -23.69 28.28 66.35
CA PRO A 13 -24.88 27.57 65.90
C PRO A 13 -25.60 28.45 64.88
N ARG A 14 -25.99 27.86 63.74
CA ARG A 14 -26.75 28.57 62.71
C ARG A 14 -28.01 29.18 63.33
N ARG A 15 -28.23 30.48 63.12
CA ARG A 15 -29.30 31.27 63.76
C ARG A 15 -30.71 30.91 63.26
N GLY A 16 -30.80 30.12 62.19
CA GLY A 16 -32.04 29.65 61.57
C GLY A 16 -31.75 29.03 60.20
N PRO A 17 -32.76 28.48 59.52
CA PRO A 17 -32.60 27.98 58.16
C PRO A 17 -32.34 29.16 57.20
N ILE A 18 -31.41 28.97 56.26
CA ILE A 18 -31.07 29.97 55.24
C ILE A 18 -31.86 29.69 53.96
N LEU A 19 -32.20 30.73 53.20
CA LEU A 19 -33.03 30.63 51.99
C LEU A 19 -32.50 29.62 50.95
N ALA A 20 -31.19 29.34 50.93
CA ALA A 20 -30.57 28.35 50.05
C ALA A 20 -30.94 26.88 50.37
N GLU A 21 -31.43 26.60 51.57
CA GLU A 21 -31.92 25.28 51.99
C GLU A 21 -33.35 25.02 51.51
N PHE A 22 -34.12 26.07 51.21
CA PHE A 22 -35.47 25.94 50.67
C PHE A 22 -35.40 25.83 49.16
N SER A 23 -35.95 24.74 48.61
CA SER A 23 -36.15 24.61 47.16
C SER A 23 -37.29 25.54 46.73
N THR A 24 -36.98 26.81 46.52
CA THR A 24 -37.90 27.71 45.85
C THR A 24 -38.05 27.27 44.39
N PRO A 25 -39.23 27.41 43.76
CA PRO A 25 -39.47 27.07 42.37
C PRO A 25 -38.82 28.07 41.39
N GLY A 26 -37.64 28.59 41.76
CA GLY A 26 -36.80 29.42 40.90
C GLY A 26 -35.74 28.56 40.21
N PRO A 27 -35.19 29.01 39.07
CA PRO A 27 -34.12 28.29 38.40
C PRO A 27 -32.91 28.17 39.32
N LYS A 28 -32.67 26.97 39.84
CA LYS A 28 -31.43 26.62 40.55
C LYS A 28 -30.35 26.43 39.49
N TYR A 29 -29.63 27.50 39.18
CA TYR A 29 -28.49 27.42 38.27
C TYR A 29 -27.42 26.54 38.91
N TRP A 30 -27.33 25.30 38.44
CA TRP A 30 -26.28 24.36 38.86
C TRP A 30 -24.96 24.84 38.28
N ILE A 31 -24.18 25.58 39.07
CA ILE A 31 -22.82 25.94 38.68
C ILE A 31 -21.97 24.68 38.82
N PRO A 32 -21.40 24.15 37.72
CA PRO A 32 -20.50 23.00 37.81
C PRO A 32 -19.31 23.33 38.72
N GLY A 33 -18.93 22.38 39.56
CA GLY A 33 -17.78 22.55 40.43
C GLY A 33 -16.50 22.73 39.62
N THR A 34 -15.63 23.63 40.05
CA THR A 34 -14.29 23.83 39.46
C THR A 34 -13.25 22.86 40.01
N THR A 35 -13.67 21.88 40.83
CA THR A 35 -12.79 20.91 41.48
C THR A 35 -12.98 19.52 40.87
N GLY A 36 -11.88 18.94 40.39
CA GLY A 36 -11.86 17.58 39.83
C GLY A 36 -11.96 17.51 38.30
N HIS A 37 -11.77 16.29 37.77
CA HIS A 37 -11.77 16.06 36.32
C HIS A 37 -13.19 15.89 35.75
N VAL A 38 -14.06 15.21 36.48
CA VAL A 38 -15.44 14.91 36.06
C VAL A 38 -16.30 16.13 36.36
N SER A 39 -17.10 16.58 35.40
CA SER A 39 -17.99 17.76 35.49
C SER A 39 -17.32 19.11 35.76
N HIS A 40 -16.07 19.30 35.31
CA HIS A 40 -15.41 20.61 35.32
C HIS A 40 -16.04 21.57 34.32
N ASP A 41 -16.20 22.84 34.72
CA ASP A 41 -16.67 23.91 33.85
C ASP A 41 -15.73 24.06 32.62
N PRO A 42 -16.23 23.94 31.37
CA PRO A 42 -15.39 24.06 30.17
C PRO A 42 -14.87 25.48 29.92
N THR A 43 -15.43 26.49 30.57
CA THR A 43 -15.02 27.89 30.39
C THR A 43 -13.78 28.27 31.22
N ARG A 44 -13.34 27.38 32.13
CA ARG A 44 -12.22 27.64 33.04
C ARG A 44 -11.10 26.63 32.82
N ASP A 45 -9.87 27.09 33.00
CA ASP A 45 -8.69 26.24 32.86
C ASP A 45 -8.65 25.14 33.93
N LYS A 46 -8.32 23.94 33.48
CA LYS A 46 -8.26 22.72 34.31
C LYS A 46 -6.83 22.19 34.37
N ALA A 47 -6.36 21.86 35.56
CA ALA A 47 -5.06 21.22 35.76
C ALA A 47 -5.03 19.81 35.14
N PRO A 48 -3.87 19.35 34.64
CA PRO A 48 -3.74 18.01 34.06
C PRO A 48 -4.06 16.92 35.09
N ALA A 49 -4.82 15.91 34.67
CA ALA A 49 -5.16 14.75 35.49
C ALA A 49 -4.45 13.51 34.94
N TYR A 50 -3.63 12.86 35.76
CA TYR A 50 -2.91 11.64 35.40
C TYR A 50 -3.62 10.43 35.99
N THR A 51 -3.91 9.45 35.14
CA THR A 51 -4.40 8.13 35.58
C THR A 51 -3.30 7.11 35.37
N PHE A 52 -2.99 6.33 36.41
CA PHE A 52 -2.16 5.15 36.26
C PHE A 52 -3.04 4.03 35.71
N ARG A 53 -2.60 3.42 34.61
CA ARG A 53 -3.30 2.26 34.02
C ARG A 53 -3.28 1.13 35.05
N GLY A 54 -4.45 0.73 35.55
CA GLY A 54 -4.57 -0.43 36.43
C GLY A 54 -4.05 -1.72 35.76
N THR A 55 -3.60 -2.67 36.56
CA THR A 55 -3.14 -3.99 36.11
C THR A 55 -4.25 -4.71 35.34
N LYS A 56 -3.95 -5.14 34.12
CA LYS A 56 -4.86 -5.96 33.31
C LYS A 56 -5.13 -7.26 34.08
N GLY A 57 -6.40 -7.66 34.16
CA GLY A 57 -6.78 -8.94 34.77
C GLY A 57 -6.06 -10.10 34.08
N LEU A 58 -5.65 -11.10 34.86
CA LEU A 58 -5.00 -12.31 34.36
C LEU A 58 -5.98 -13.03 33.44
N VAL A 59 -5.77 -12.91 32.13
CA VAL A 59 -6.40 -13.79 31.15
C VAL A 59 -5.91 -15.20 31.49
N ALA A 60 -6.82 -16.16 31.67
CA ALA A 60 -6.46 -17.54 31.91
C ALA A 60 -5.65 -18.05 30.71
N GLU A 61 -4.33 -17.97 30.82
CA GLU A 61 -3.40 -18.48 29.84
C GLU A 61 -3.48 -20.01 29.94
N SER A 62 -4.16 -20.60 28.97
CA SER A 62 -4.09 -22.02 28.67
C SER A 62 -2.71 -22.30 28.08
N CYS A 63 -1.69 -22.16 28.91
CA CYS A 63 -0.30 -22.47 28.59
C CYS A 63 -0.08 -23.97 28.80
N SER A 64 -0.36 -24.75 27.76
CA SER A 64 0.28 -26.05 27.63
C SER A 64 1.66 -25.86 26.97
N PRO A 65 2.66 -26.69 27.29
CA PRO A 65 4.01 -26.59 26.70
C PRO A 65 4.06 -26.94 25.20
N GLY A 66 2.90 -27.10 24.55
CA GLY A 66 2.78 -27.54 23.16
C GLY A 66 1.95 -26.58 22.32
N PRO A 67 2.10 -26.63 20.99
CA PRO A 67 1.27 -25.85 20.09
C PRO A 67 -0.20 -26.18 20.33
N ARG A 68 -1.04 -25.14 20.40
CA ARG A 68 -2.50 -25.27 20.57
C ARG A 68 -3.18 -26.03 19.42
N TYR A 69 -2.49 -26.17 18.29
CA TYR A 69 -2.95 -26.83 17.08
C TYR A 69 -1.95 -27.91 16.65
N TYR A 70 -2.48 -28.94 15.98
CA TYR A 70 -1.68 -30.04 15.44
C TYR A 70 -0.73 -29.53 14.35
N ILE A 71 0.58 -29.78 14.51
CA ILE A 71 1.61 -29.49 13.51
C ILE A 71 1.95 -30.80 12.79
N HIS A 72 1.85 -30.79 11.46
CA HIS A 72 2.20 -31.97 10.67
C HIS A 72 3.71 -32.26 10.77
N PRO A 73 4.15 -33.50 11.06
CA PRO A 73 5.56 -33.85 11.30
C PRO A 73 6.52 -33.54 10.15
N SER A 74 6.01 -33.39 8.93
CA SER A 74 6.82 -33.04 7.76
C SER A 74 7.22 -31.56 7.72
N ILE A 75 6.76 -30.71 8.65
CA ILE A 75 7.05 -29.28 8.65
C ILE A 75 8.30 -29.03 9.50
N THR A 76 9.36 -28.55 8.86
CA THR A 76 10.62 -28.13 9.50
C THR A 76 10.70 -26.60 9.56
N LYS A 77 11.73 -26.05 10.25
CA LYS A 77 11.98 -24.60 10.32
C LYS A 77 12.03 -23.91 8.94
N ILE A 78 12.43 -24.65 7.89
CA ILE A 78 12.64 -24.13 6.53
C ILE A 78 11.40 -24.39 5.65
N GLY A 79 10.40 -25.11 6.15
CA GLY A 79 9.18 -25.47 5.43
C GLY A 79 8.95 -26.98 5.39
N LYS A 80 8.07 -27.43 4.48
CA LYS A 80 7.71 -28.84 4.33
C LYS A 80 8.90 -29.64 3.79
N HIS A 81 9.41 -30.58 4.58
CA HIS A 81 10.39 -31.57 4.13
C HIS A 81 9.77 -32.46 3.06
N VAL A 82 10.37 -32.43 1.88
CA VAL A 82 10.07 -33.34 0.76
C VAL A 82 11.33 -34.19 0.56
N PRO A 83 11.23 -35.53 0.64
CA PRO A 83 12.39 -36.38 0.41
C PRO A 83 12.93 -36.17 -1.01
N PRO A 84 14.26 -36.24 -1.21
CA PRO A 84 14.85 -36.12 -2.54
C PRO A 84 14.26 -37.22 -3.43
N THR A 85 13.58 -36.81 -4.50
CA THR A 85 13.03 -37.74 -5.48
C THR A 85 14.18 -38.39 -6.23
N ALA A 86 14.13 -39.71 -6.36
CA ALA A 86 15.08 -40.44 -7.19
C ALA A 86 14.94 -39.95 -8.63
N LEU A 87 15.89 -39.12 -9.07
CA LEU A 87 16.04 -38.79 -10.48
C LEU A 87 16.44 -40.09 -11.17
N VAL A 88 15.56 -40.63 -12.01
CA VAL A 88 15.90 -41.70 -12.94
C VAL A 88 16.83 -41.08 -13.99
N THR A 89 18.10 -40.97 -13.64
CA THR A 89 19.15 -40.55 -14.57
C THR A 89 19.54 -41.75 -15.44
N GLY A 90 19.72 -41.51 -16.74
CA GLY A 90 20.08 -42.56 -17.68
C GLY A 90 21.38 -43.25 -17.29
N ARG A 91 21.46 -44.56 -17.48
CA ARG A 91 22.65 -45.35 -17.13
C ARG A 91 23.87 -44.83 -17.92
N PRO A 92 25.03 -44.58 -17.27
CA PRO A 92 26.22 -44.16 -17.99
C PRO A 92 26.62 -45.25 -18.98
N LYS A 93 26.79 -44.87 -20.25
CA LYS A 93 27.27 -45.78 -21.30
C LYS A 93 28.74 -46.11 -21.01
N THR A 94 29.05 -47.35 -20.66
CA THR A 94 30.42 -47.85 -20.58
C THR A 94 31.02 -47.80 -21.98
N LYS A 95 32.06 -46.99 -22.18
CA LYS A 95 32.80 -46.96 -23.44
C LYS A 95 33.70 -48.20 -23.46
N SER A 96 33.50 -49.09 -24.42
CA SER A 96 34.45 -50.17 -24.70
C SER A 96 35.74 -49.56 -25.24
N GLU A 97 36.87 -49.95 -24.69
CA GLU A 97 38.19 -49.55 -25.22
C GLU A 97 38.37 -50.18 -26.60
N VAL A 98 38.31 -49.35 -27.65
CA VAL A 98 38.55 -49.80 -29.02
C VAL A 98 40.06 -49.81 -29.22
N THR A 99 40.64 -51.01 -29.27
CA THR A 99 42.04 -51.17 -29.67
C THR A 99 42.17 -50.91 -31.18
N PRO A 100 43.14 -50.08 -31.60
CA PRO A 100 43.38 -49.82 -33.03
C PRO A 100 43.76 -51.10 -33.77
N GLY A 101 43.35 -51.21 -35.04
CA GLY A 101 43.72 -52.34 -35.89
C GLY A 101 45.22 -52.33 -36.23
N PRO A 102 45.78 -53.44 -36.74
CA PRO A 102 47.20 -53.54 -37.06
C PRO A 102 47.70 -52.49 -38.07
N SER A 103 46.83 -51.97 -38.93
CA SER A 103 47.14 -50.90 -39.88
C SER A 103 46.96 -49.48 -39.34
N ASP A 104 46.35 -49.31 -38.17
CA ASP A 104 46.08 -48.00 -37.56
C ASP A 104 47.25 -47.51 -36.68
N TYR A 105 48.23 -48.38 -36.43
CA TYR A 105 49.45 -48.02 -35.72
C TYR A 105 50.34 -47.14 -36.62
N SER A 106 50.55 -45.89 -36.21
CA SER A 106 51.47 -44.95 -36.85
C SER A 106 52.73 -44.81 -36.00
N THR A 107 53.85 -45.31 -36.51
CA THR A 107 55.17 -45.24 -35.85
C THR A 107 55.71 -43.81 -35.80
N GLU A 108 55.38 -42.97 -36.78
CA GLU A 108 55.83 -41.56 -36.86
C GLU A 108 55.37 -40.72 -35.65
N LYS A 109 54.22 -41.04 -35.06
CA LYS A 109 53.75 -40.36 -33.84
C LYS A 109 54.54 -40.80 -32.61
N ALA A 110 55.07 -42.02 -32.63
CA ALA A 110 55.84 -42.60 -31.54
C ALA A 110 57.27 -42.03 -31.47
N ASP A 111 57.81 -41.50 -32.57
CA ASP A 111 59.16 -40.90 -32.61
C ASP A 111 59.34 -39.76 -31.59
N LYS A 112 58.27 -39.03 -31.25
CA LYS A 112 58.25 -38.01 -30.20
C LYS A 112 58.50 -38.56 -28.79
N HIS A 113 58.22 -39.85 -28.59
CA HIS A 113 58.42 -40.56 -27.34
C HIS A 113 59.74 -41.33 -27.30
N VAL A 114 60.28 -41.70 -28.48
CA VAL A 114 61.55 -42.41 -28.61
C VAL A 114 62.74 -41.45 -28.60
N TYR A 115 62.63 -40.30 -29.25
CA TYR A 115 63.70 -39.31 -29.35
C TYR A 115 63.35 -38.03 -28.60
N SER A 116 64.35 -37.41 -27.97
CA SER A 116 64.18 -36.13 -27.29
C SER A 116 63.94 -35.01 -28.31
N THR A 117 62.69 -34.55 -28.43
CA THR A 117 62.31 -33.43 -29.30
C THR A 117 62.08 -32.15 -28.51
N ALA A 118 62.44 -31.00 -29.09
CA ALA A 118 62.11 -29.69 -28.51
C ALA A 118 60.59 -29.47 -28.43
N PRO A 119 60.09 -28.71 -27.44
CA PRO A 119 58.66 -28.49 -27.24
C PRO A 119 58.00 -27.79 -28.44
N LEU A 120 56.99 -28.43 -29.04
CA LEU A 120 56.20 -27.85 -30.12
C LEU A 120 55.16 -26.89 -29.54
N HIS A 121 55.26 -25.62 -29.89
CA HIS A 121 54.31 -24.59 -29.47
C HIS A 121 53.17 -24.51 -30.51
N SER A 122 51.96 -24.88 -30.13
CA SER A 122 50.76 -24.65 -30.95
C SER A 122 49.94 -23.51 -30.36
N MET A 123 49.58 -22.53 -31.18
CA MET A 123 48.59 -21.52 -30.80
C MET A 123 47.21 -22.05 -31.18
N VAL A 124 46.43 -22.46 -30.19
CA VAL A 124 45.01 -22.81 -30.37
C VAL A 124 44.18 -21.54 -30.25
N PHE A 125 43.12 -21.43 -31.04
CA PHE A 125 42.17 -20.32 -30.92
C PHE A 125 41.57 -20.26 -29.52
N ARG A 126 41.41 -19.05 -28.97
CA ARG A 126 40.68 -18.86 -27.72
C ARG A 126 39.23 -19.26 -27.93
N HIS A 127 38.74 -20.21 -27.14
CA HIS A 127 37.32 -20.53 -27.08
C HIS A 127 36.55 -19.24 -26.75
N LYS A 128 35.46 -18.97 -27.49
CA LYS A 128 34.54 -17.89 -27.12
C LYS A 128 34.11 -18.14 -25.68
N LEU A 129 34.38 -17.18 -24.80
CA LEU A 129 33.79 -17.16 -23.47
C LEU A 129 32.29 -17.25 -23.67
N THR A 130 31.70 -18.35 -23.24
CA THR A 130 30.24 -18.50 -23.19
C THR A 130 29.69 -17.32 -22.41
N ASP A 131 28.69 -16.64 -22.96
CA ASP A 131 27.98 -15.47 -22.43
C ASP A 131 27.32 -15.72 -21.06
N ALA A 132 28.10 -16.10 -20.04
CA ALA A 132 27.59 -16.50 -18.73
C ALA A 132 27.20 -15.32 -17.85
N LEU A 133 27.43 -14.07 -18.30
CA LEU A 133 27.09 -12.85 -17.57
C LEU A 133 26.68 -11.73 -18.53
N GLN A 134 25.73 -11.98 -19.43
CA GLN A 134 25.01 -10.90 -20.10
C GLN A 134 24.11 -10.21 -19.07
N THR A 135 24.71 -9.39 -18.21
CA THR A 135 23.95 -8.49 -17.35
C THR A 135 23.37 -7.41 -18.27
N PRO A 136 22.03 -7.25 -18.31
CA PRO A 136 21.45 -6.19 -19.11
C PRO A 136 22.06 -4.85 -18.71
N GLY A 137 22.40 -4.02 -19.70
CA GLY A 137 22.91 -2.68 -19.46
C GLY A 137 21.91 -1.85 -18.64
N PRO A 138 22.34 -0.73 -18.03
CA PRO A 138 21.50 0.05 -17.12
C PRO A 138 20.17 0.54 -17.75
N GLY A 139 20.10 0.68 -19.07
CA GLY A 139 18.89 1.07 -19.81
C GLY A 139 18.08 -0.09 -20.39
N THR A 140 18.51 -1.35 -20.24
CA THR A 140 17.84 -2.53 -20.81
C THR A 140 16.81 -3.14 -19.85
N TYR A 141 16.76 -2.67 -18.60
CA TYR A 141 15.73 -3.05 -17.65
C TYR A 141 14.39 -2.41 -18.03
N THR A 142 13.48 -3.20 -18.58
CA THR A 142 12.10 -2.77 -18.81
C THR A 142 11.31 -2.93 -17.51
N LEU A 143 10.95 -1.80 -16.88
CA LEU A 143 10.03 -1.82 -15.75
C LEU A 143 8.61 -2.14 -16.25
N PRO A 144 7.84 -2.96 -15.53
CA PRO A 144 6.44 -3.19 -15.84
C PRO A 144 5.67 -1.86 -15.80
N ARG A 145 4.74 -1.68 -16.75
CA ARG A 145 3.98 -0.44 -16.92
C ARG A 145 3.23 -0.09 -15.63
N LEU A 146 3.68 0.98 -14.95
CA LEU A 146 3.12 1.41 -13.66
C LEU A 146 1.79 2.19 -13.76
N LEU A 147 1.28 2.39 -14.97
CA LEU A 147 0.06 3.15 -15.21
C LEU A 147 -1.14 2.19 -15.35
N GLY A 148 -1.92 2.04 -14.28
CA GLY A 148 -3.16 1.27 -14.27
C GLY A 148 -3.40 0.52 -12.95
N PRO A 149 -4.60 -0.06 -12.76
CA PRO A 149 -5.02 -0.67 -11.49
C PRO A 149 -4.30 -1.98 -11.10
N ASN A 150 -3.38 -2.51 -11.91
CA ASN A 150 -2.79 -3.84 -11.73
C ASN A 150 -1.25 -3.80 -11.67
N THR A 151 -0.67 -3.02 -10.75
CA THR A 151 0.78 -2.99 -10.52
C THR A 151 1.21 -4.05 -9.51
N ALA A 152 2.18 -4.89 -9.89
CA ALA A 152 2.62 -6.03 -9.07
C ALA A 152 3.39 -5.62 -7.79
N TYR A 153 4.05 -4.45 -7.80
CA TYR A 153 5.01 -4.06 -6.75
C TYR A 153 4.61 -2.79 -5.98
N THR A 154 3.62 -2.04 -6.45
CA THR A 154 3.21 -0.77 -5.85
C THR A 154 1.68 -0.69 -5.82
N HIS A 155 1.13 0.05 -4.85
CA HIS A 155 -0.31 0.32 -4.80
C HIS A 155 -0.69 1.35 -5.87
N ALA A 156 -1.62 1.01 -6.76
CA ALA A 156 -2.10 1.92 -7.79
C ALA A 156 -3.07 2.95 -7.20
N ASN A 157 -2.87 4.23 -7.51
CA ASN A 157 -3.84 5.27 -7.20
C ASN A 157 -5.08 5.14 -8.10
N PRO A 158 -6.29 5.56 -7.66
CA PRO A 158 -7.49 5.46 -8.47
C PRO A 158 -7.34 6.24 -9.78
N CYS A 159 -7.50 5.54 -10.91
CA CYS A 159 -7.49 6.11 -12.25
C CYS A 159 -8.93 6.42 -12.68
N TYR A 160 -9.30 7.70 -12.62
CA TYR A 160 -10.61 8.17 -13.07
C TYR A 160 -10.56 8.45 -14.57
N SER A 161 -11.33 7.70 -15.37
CA SER A 161 -11.55 8.05 -16.77
C SER A 161 -12.78 8.96 -16.88
N MET A 162 -12.63 10.08 -17.59
CA MET A 162 -13.78 10.89 -17.95
C MET A 162 -14.53 10.17 -19.06
N ARG A 163 -15.72 9.65 -18.75
CA ARG A 163 -16.66 9.13 -19.74
C ARG A 163 -16.98 10.26 -20.72
N TRP A 164 -16.83 10.02 -22.02
CA TRP A 164 -17.24 10.98 -23.05
C TRP A 164 -18.72 11.36 -22.84
N LYS A 165 -19.05 12.64 -23.02
CA LYS A 165 -20.42 13.14 -22.94
C LYS A 165 -21.26 12.53 -24.07
N SER A 166 -22.07 11.53 -23.77
CA SER A 166 -23.05 11.00 -24.74
C SER A 166 -23.97 12.13 -25.19
N MET A 167 -24.08 12.35 -26.49
CA MET A 167 -25.07 13.28 -27.05
C MET A 167 -26.49 12.73 -26.96
N TYR A 168 -26.64 11.42 -26.76
CA TYR A 168 -27.94 10.74 -26.69
C TYR A 168 -28.60 10.99 -25.32
N ASN A 169 -29.74 11.69 -25.32
CA ASN A 169 -30.56 12.06 -24.16
C ASN A 169 -29.88 13.00 -23.15
N SER A 170 -28.97 13.87 -23.60
CA SER A 170 -28.40 14.92 -22.75
C SER A 170 -29.20 16.23 -22.84
N CYS A 171 -29.25 17.07 -21.79
CA CYS A 171 -29.98 18.35 -21.85
C CYS A 171 -29.41 19.32 -22.90
N PHE A 172 -28.16 19.10 -23.35
CA PHE A 172 -27.53 19.85 -24.44
C PHE A 172 -28.09 19.50 -25.82
N GLN A 173 -28.78 18.35 -25.95
CA GLN A 173 -29.40 17.94 -27.21
C GLN A 173 -30.62 18.80 -27.55
N ASP A 174 -31.29 19.38 -26.55
CA ASP A 174 -32.47 20.23 -26.74
C ASP A 174 -32.08 21.67 -27.13
N LEU A 175 -31.00 22.19 -26.55
CA LEU A 175 -30.40 23.49 -26.94
C LEU A 175 -29.87 23.51 -28.39
N ALA A 176 -29.56 22.36 -28.98
CA ALA A 176 -29.13 22.26 -30.37
C ALA A 176 -30.29 22.41 -31.38
N LYS A 177 -31.56 22.42 -30.94
CA LYS A 177 -32.73 22.59 -31.80
C LYS A 177 -33.20 24.04 -31.94
N THR A 178 -32.72 24.95 -31.10
CA THR A 178 -32.98 26.39 -31.26
C THR A 178 -32.01 26.98 -32.27
N PRO A 179 -32.49 27.48 -33.43
CA PRO A 179 -31.62 28.15 -34.38
C PRO A 179 -30.91 29.34 -33.70
N GLY A 180 -29.60 29.43 -33.86
CA GLY A 180 -28.83 30.56 -33.32
C GLY A 180 -29.27 31.89 -33.95
N PRO A 181 -28.91 33.04 -33.36
CA PRO A 181 -29.36 34.36 -33.85
C PRO A 181 -28.97 34.66 -35.30
N ALA A 182 -27.94 33.99 -35.85
CA ALA A 182 -27.52 34.10 -37.25
C ALA A 182 -28.33 33.26 -38.23
N ALA A 183 -29.20 32.34 -37.76
CA ALA A 183 -30.02 31.48 -38.61
C ALA A 183 -31.37 32.10 -38.98
N PHE A 184 -31.74 33.24 -38.37
CA PHE A 184 -32.89 34.01 -38.80
C PHE A 184 -32.54 34.83 -40.05
N SER A 185 -33.43 34.87 -41.03
CA SER A 185 -33.24 35.70 -42.22
C SER A 185 -33.23 37.18 -41.85
N LYS A 186 -32.34 37.94 -42.49
CA LYS A 186 -32.28 39.39 -42.29
C LYS A 186 -33.54 40.02 -42.91
N VAL A 187 -34.44 40.53 -42.07
CA VAL A 187 -35.58 41.34 -42.52
C VAL A 187 -35.08 42.68 -43.04
N GLU A 188 -35.61 43.14 -44.17
CA GLU A 188 -35.26 44.45 -44.72
C GLU A 188 -35.61 45.58 -43.72
N LEU A 189 -34.66 46.49 -43.51
CA LEU A 189 -34.79 47.58 -42.52
C LEU A 189 -35.94 48.55 -42.85
N ASP A 190 -36.28 48.68 -44.13
CA ASP A 190 -37.35 49.57 -44.62
C ASP A 190 -38.74 49.14 -44.11
N VAL A 191 -38.90 47.91 -43.62
CA VAL A 191 -40.17 47.41 -43.07
C VAL A 191 -40.53 48.11 -41.76
N TYR A 192 -39.56 48.51 -40.95
CA TYR A 192 -39.80 49.08 -39.61
C TYR A 192 -39.01 50.35 -39.31
N LYS A 193 -38.06 50.74 -40.16
CA LYS A 193 -37.36 52.04 -40.09
C LYS A 193 -37.79 52.91 -41.27
N LYS A 194 -37.85 54.22 -41.03
CA LYS A 194 -38.11 55.19 -42.09
C LYS A 194 -37.02 55.05 -43.17
N ARG A 195 -37.43 54.67 -44.39
CA ARG A 195 -36.56 54.50 -45.55
C ARG A 195 -35.84 55.80 -45.89
N ALA A 196 -34.54 55.72 -46.19
CA ALA A 196 -33.77 56.86 -46.66
C ALA A 196 -34.26 57.33 -48.06
N PRO A 197 -34.22 58.64 -48.36
CA PRO A 197 -34.61 59.14 -49.68
C PRO A 197 -33.72 58.52 -50.77
N LYS A 198 -34.35 57.95 -51.81
CA LYS A 198 -33.65 57.48 -53.01
C LYS A 198 -33.77 58.55 -54.08
N TYR A 199 -32.65 58.94 -54.67
CA TYR A 199 -32.61 59.88 -55.79
C TYR A 199 -32.35 59.09 -57.08
N THR A 200 -33.03 59.48 -58.16
CA THR A 200 -32.75 59.07 -59.53
C THR A 200 -32.29 60.32 -60.29
N MET A 201 -31.28 60.20 -61.15
CA MET A 201 -30.97 61.25 -62.14
C MET A 201 -31.95 61.19 -63.30
#